data_AF-A0A087SKJ9-F1
#
_entry.id   AF-A0A087SKJ9-F1
#
_cell.length_a   1.000
_cell.length_b   1.000
_cell.length_c   1.000
_cell.angle_alpha   90.00
_cell.angle_beta   90.00
_cell.angle_gamma   90.00
#
_symmetry.space_group_name_H-M   'P 1'
#
loop_
_entity.id
_entity.type
_entity.pdbx_description
1 polymer ?
#
loop_
_entity_poly.entity_id
_entity_poly.type
_entity_poly.pdbx_seq_one_letter_code
_entity_poly.pdbx_strand_id
1 'polypeptide(L)'
;MEDSSGVSREELAAALVEISEGKVPSDFRVLQELHREMTTWPGLDEDATPGKVTTEDLRPQMTPAAEEAAAAWRTSPSPRPPVGRGTSQEAAGPLDLLPDWVGYSALYLVSIAPVLIAVAAIAILFYSSLR
;
A
#
# COMPACT_ATOMS: atom_id res chain seq x y z
N MET A 1 18.99 26.48 -3.61
CA MET A 1 17.72 27.20 -3.88
C MET A 1 16.64 26.27 -3.34
N GLU A 2 16.20 26.48 -2.11
CA GLU A 2 15.05 25.74 -1.57
C GLU A 2 13.79 26.09 -2.36
N ASP A 3 13.17 25.08 -2.97
CA ASP A 3 11.87 25.24 -3.62
C ASP A 3 10.79 25.43 -2.53
N SER A 4 9.70 26.12 -2.88
CA SER A 4 8.69 26.64 -1.94
C SER A 4 7.97 25.57 -1.08
N SER A 5 8.25 24.29 -1.31
CA SER A 5 7.79 23.14 -0.53
C SER A 5 8.62 22.87 0.73
N GLY A 6 9.79 23.50 0.88
CA GLY A 6 10.74 23.24 1.97
C GLY A 6 11.51 21.92 1.83
N VAL A 7 11.45 21.32 0.63
CA VAL A 7 12.21 20.12 0.25
C VAL A 7 13.30 20.57 -0.71
N SER A 8 14.54 20.11 -0.49
CA SER A 8 15.65 20.43 -1.39
C SER A 8 15.61 19.58 -2.67
N ARG A 9 16.17 20.09 -3.77
CA ARG A 9 16.24 19.32 -5.03
C ARG A 9 17.14 18.09 -4.90
N GLU A 10 18.14 18.20 -4.04
CA GLU A 10 19.06 17.12 -3.70
C GLU A 10 18.32 15.99 -2.98
N GLU A 11 17.37 16.30 -2.08
CA GLU A 11 16.50 15.33 -1.41
C GLU A 11 15.56 14.63 -2.40
N LEU A 12 14.97 15.35 -3.35
CA LEU A 12 14.13 14.76 -4.40
C LEU A 12 14.93 13.78 -5.28
N ALA A 13 16.14 14.18 -5.68
CA ALA A 13 17.03 13.32 -6.47
C ALA A 13 17.44 12.06 -5.69
N ALA A 14 17.77 12.20 -4.40
CA ALA A 14 18.09 11.07 -3.54
C ALA A 14 16.90 10.09 -3.40
N ALA A 15 15.69 10.62 -3.16
CA ALA A 15 14.48 9.81 -3.07
C ALA A 15 14.17 9.07 -4.39
N LEU A 16 14.40 9.70 -5.54
CA LEU A 16 14.22 9.05 -6.84
C LEU A 16 15.20 7.88 -7.05
N VAL A 17 16.46 8.05 -6.62
CA VAL A 17 17.45 6.98 -6.66
C VAL A 17 17.04 5.82 -5.74
N GLU A 18 16.60 6.11 -4.51
CA GLU A 18 16.13 5.09 -3.57
C GLU A 18 14.96 4.27 -4.12
N ILE A 19 13.98 4.95 -4.74
CA ILE A 19 12.84 4.28 -5.40
C ILE A 19 13.32 3.41 -6.56
N SER A 20 14.30 3.88 -7.35
CA SER A 20 14.86 3.09 -8.45
C SER A 20 15.59 1.83 -7.97
N GLU A 21 16.15 1.86 -6.76
CA GLU A 21 16.77 0.72 -6.09
C GLU A 21 15.76 -0.20 -5.37
N GLY A 22 14.47 0.12 -5.40
CA GLY A 22 13.40 -0.61 -4.72
C GLY A 22 13.32 -0.37 -3.21
N LYS A 23 13.98 0.68 -2.70
CA LYS A 23 13.89 1.13 -1.31
C LYS A 23 12.74 2.12 -1.17
N VAL A 24 12.09 2.11 -0.01
CA VAL A 24 11.02 3.06 0.32
C VAL A 24 11.65 4.28 1.01
N PRO A 25 11.54 5.50 0.44
CA PRO A 25 12.08 6.70 1.06
C PRO A 25 11.46 6.96 2.43
N SER A 26 12.26 7.44 3.38
CA SER A 26 11.80 7.71 4.75
C SER A 26 10.92 8.96 4.86
N ASP A 27 11.12 9.93 3.96
CA ASP A 27 10.45 11.23 4.02
C ASP A 27 9.23 11.32 3.11
N PHE A 28 8.06 11.18 3.72
CA PHE A 28 6.78 11.25 3.02
C PHE A 28 6.56 12.56 2.25
N ARG A 29 7.07 13.68 2.78
CA ARG A 29 6.94 15.00 2.15
C ARG A 29 7.73 15.11 0.85
N VAL A 30 8.92 14.49 0.81
CA VAL A 30 9.76 14.40 -0.40
C VAL A 30 9.05 13.55 -1.46
N LEU A 31 8.46 12.43 -1.06
CA LEU A 31 7.71 11.56 -1.97
C LEU A 31 6.47 12.23 -2.57
N GLN A 32 5.73 13.01 -1.77
CA GLN A 32 4.55 13.74 -2.24
C GLN A 32 4.93 14.81 -3.28
N GLU A 33 6.03 15.52 -3.02
CA GLU A 33 6.53 16.55 -3.92
C GLU A 33 7.08 15.93 -5.22
N LEU A 34 7.86 14.85 -5.12
CA LEU A 34 8.33 14.09 -6.27
C LEU A 34 7.19 13.58 -7.14
N HIS A 35 6.13 13.04 -6.52
CA HIS A 35 4.93 12.62 -7.24
C HIS A 35 4.29 13.78 -8.02
N ARG A 36 4.17 14.97 -7.39
CA ARG A 36 3.63 16.17 -8.03
C ARG A 36 4.47 16.56 -9.26
N GLU A 37 5.80 16.58 -9.13
CA GLU A 37 6.70 16.89 -10.24
C GLU A 37 6.60 15.86 -11.36
N MET A 38 6.56 14.57 -11.03
CA MET A 38 6.39 13.49 -12.02
C MET A 38 5.07 13.63 -12.78
N THR A 39 3.97 13.97 -12.12
CA THR A 39 2.67 14.20 -12.80
C THR A 39 2.64 15.45 -13.67
N THR A 40 3.50 16.43 -13.41
CA THR A 40 3.56 17.70 -14.16
C THR A 40 4.62 17.66 -15.26
N TRP A 41 5.32 16.52 -15.44
CA TRP A 41 6.46 16.44 -16.34
C TRP A 41 6.02 16.67 -17.80
N PRO A 42 6.59 17.66 -18.50
CA PRO A 42 6.18 17.99 -19.86
C PRO A 42 6.51 16.82 -20.80
N GLY A 43 5.50 16.29 -21.48
CA GLY A 43 5.62 15.12 -22.35
C GLY A 43 5.19 13.79 -21.71
N LEU A 44 4.65 13.81 -20.49
CA LEU A 44 3.90 12.68 -19.95
C LEU A 44 2.48 12.76 -20.52
N ASP A 45 2.12 11.83 -21.42
CA ASP A 45 0.80 11.80 -22.05
C ASP A 45 -0.31 11.82 -20.98
N GLU A 46 -1.28 12.72 -21.14
CA GLU A 46 -2.44 12.89 -20.23
C GLU A 46 -3.29 11.60 -20.12
N ASP A 47 -3.07 10.65 -21.04
CA ASP A 47 -3.72 9.34 -21.10
C ASP A 47 -3.07 8.25 -20.24
N ALA A 48 -2.04 8.57 -19.44
CA ALA A 48 -1.54 7.67 -18.40
C ALA A 48 -2.53 7.57 -17.22
N THR A 49 -3.82 7.33 -17.50
CA THR A 49 -4.76 6.87 -16.47
C THR A 49 -4.28 5.49 -16.02
N PRO A 50 -3.88 5.29 -14.75
CA PRO A 50 -3.42 4.01 -14.27
C PRO A 50 -4.61 3.06 -14.17
N GLY A 51 -5.01 2.45 -15.28
CA GLY A 51 -6.11 1.51 -15.31
C GLY A 51 -6.86 1.32 -16.62
N LYS A 52 -6.58 2.10 -17.68
CA LYS A 52 -7.35 2.01 -18.94
C LYS A 52 -6.51 1.87 -20.21
N VAL A 53 -5.37 1.20 -20.11
CA VAL A 53 -4.71 0.69 -21.31
C VAL A 53 -5.05 -0.79 -21.41
N THR A 54 -6.14 -1.07 -22.12
CA THR A 54 -6.44 -2.44 -22.56
C THR A 54 -5.29 -2.91 -23.44
N THR A 55 -4.71 -4.06 -23.12
CA THR A 55 -3.57 -4.65 -23.84
C THR A 55 -3.85 -4.85 -25.34
N GLU A 56 -5.11 -4.81 -25.75
CA GLU A 56 -5.52 -4.87 -27.16
C GLU A 56 -5.22 -3.60 -27.97
N ASP A 57 -5.28 -2.41 -27.36
CA ASP A 57 -5.10 -1.14 -28.11
C ASP A 57 -3.63 -0.86 -28.48
N LEU A 58 -2.67 -1.43 -27.73
CA LEU A 58 -1.23 -1.31 -28.00
C LEU A 58 -0.69 -2.37 -28.95
N ARG A 59 -1.50 -3.39 -29.28
CA ARG A 59 -1.08 -4.55 -30.04
C ARG A 59 -0.61 -4.25 -31.49
N PRO A 60 -1.16 -3.26 -32.22
CA PRO A 60 -0.74 -2.99 -33.60
C PRO A 60 0.66 -2.35 -33.74
N GLN A 61 1.28 -1.88 -32.65
CA GLN A 61 2.56 -1.13 -32.70
C GLN A 61 3.74 -1.84 -32.02
N MET A 62 3.54 -3.04 -31.48
CA MET A 62 4.60 -3.76 -30.79
C MET A 62 5.53 -4.47 -31.77
N THR A 63 6.83 -4.24 -31.63
CA THR A 63 7.86 -5.04 -32.30
C THR A 63 7.81 -6.49 -31.78
N PRO A 64 8.24 -7.50 -32.54
CA PRO A 64 8.20 -8.89 -32.09
C PRO A 64 8.93 -9.13 -30.76
N ALA A 65 9.99 -8.35 -30.49
CA ALA A 65 10.69 -8.36 -29.20
C ALA A 65 9.85 -7.82 -28.03
N ALA A 66 8.98 -6.82 -28.29
CA ALA A 66 8.08 -6.28 -27.28
C ALA A 66 6.92 -7.26 -26.95
N GLU A 67 6.45 -8.03 -27.93
CA GLU A 67 5.42 -9.06 -27.69
C GLU A 67 5.97 -10.22 -26.85
N GLU A 68 7.22 -10.64 -27.08
CA GLU A 68 7.89 -11.68 -26.29
C GLU A 68 8.13 -11.22 -24.84
N ALA A 69 8.60 -9.98 -24.66
CA ALA A 69 8.75 -9.40 -23.33
C ALA A 69 7.40 -9.30 -22.60
N ALA A 70 6.35 -8.82 -23.28
CA ALA A 70 5.00 -8.75 -22.70
C ALA A 70 4.45 -10.13 -22.34
N ALA A 71 4.70 -11.16 -23.16
CA ALA A 71 4.32 -12.53 -22.85
C ALA A 71 5.04 -13.04 -21.61
N ALA A 72 6.35 -12.79 -21.48
CA ALA A 72 7.14 -13.14 -20.30
C ALA A 72 6.61 -12.45 -19.03
N TRP A 73 6.27 -11.15 -19.11
CA TRP A 73 5.67 -10.40 -18.00
C TRP A 73 4.28 -10.92 -17.59
N ARG A 74 3.46 -11.42 -18.52
CA ARG A 74 2.15 -12.04 -18.21
C ARG A 74 2.31 -13.39 -17.51
N THR A 75 3.39 -14.13 -17.81
CA THR A 75 3.68 -15.41 -17.17
C THR A 75 4.42 -15.28 -15.86
N SER A 76 5.10 -14.15 -15.64
CA SER A 76 5.75 -13.85 -14.37
C SER A 76 4.68 -13.63 -13.29
N PRO A 77 4.73 -14.38 -12.17
CA PRO A 77 3.83 -14.12 -11.05
C PRO A 77 4.05 -12.68 -10.59
N SER A 78 3.03 -11.84 -10.78
CA SER A 78 3.06 -10.43 -10.41
C SER A 78 3.60 -10.29 -8.98
N PRO A 79 4.57 -9.38 -8.73
CA PRO A 79 5.03 -9.07 -7.38
C PRO A 79 3.95 -8.23 -6.70
N ARG A 80 2.78 -8.81 -6.49
CA ARG A 80 1.84 -8.30 -5.50
C ARG A 80 2.47 -8.63 -4.16
N PRO A 81 2.90 -7.63 -3.36
CA PRO A 81 3.26 -7.93 -1.99
C PRO A 81 2.06 -8.65 -1.37
N PRO A 82 2.25 -9.84 -0.78
CA PRO A 82 1.14 -10.54 -0.15
C PRO A 82 0.58 -9.63 0.95
N VAL A 83 -0.67 -9.21 0.81
CA VAL A 83 -1.39 -8.55 1.90
C VAL A 83 -1.82 -9.68 2.83
N GLY A 84 -1.03 -9.92 3.88
CA GLY A 84 -1.20 -11.03 4.81
C GLY A 84 0.05 -11.92 4.92
N ARG A 85 -0.03 -12.98 5.73
CA ARG A 85 1.05 -13.96 5.87
C ARG A 85 1.25 -14.66 4.51
N GLY A 86 2.39 -14.43 3.87
CA GLY A 86 2.73 -15.09 2.61
C GLY A 86 2.83 -16.60 2.83
N THR A 87 2.31 -17.40 1.89
CA THR A 87 2.33 -18.87 1.95
C THR A 87 3.74 -19.49 1.99
N SER A 88 4.79 -18.68 1.84
CA SER A 88 6.21 -19.06 1.94
C SER A 88 6.84 -18.82 3.32
N GLN A 89 6.10 -18.26 4.29
CA GLN A 89 6.64 -18.10 5.64
C GLN A 89 6.43 -19.41 6.41
N GLU A 90 7.51 -20.17 6.59
CA GLU A 90 7.52 -21.40 7.37
C GLU A 90 7.09 -21.08 8.81
N ALA A 91 6.02 -21.73 9.27
CA ALA A 91 5.41 -21.47 10.58
C ALA A 91 6.42 -21.74 11.70
N ALA A 92 6.95 -20.68 12.30
CA ALA A 92 8.07 -20.75 13.23
C ALA A 92 7.62 -20.99 14.69
N GLY A 93 6.31 -21.00 14.97
CA GLY A 93 5.83 -21.21 16.33
C GLY A 93 4.33 -21.45 16.50
N PRO A 94 3.89 -21.73 17.74
CA PRO A 94 2.47 -22.02 18.06
C PRO A 94 1.54 -20.83 17.79
N LEU A 95 2.07 -19.61 17.71
CA LEU A 95 1.33 -18.41 17.31
C LEU A 95 1.06 -18.34 15.79
N ASP A 96 1.79 -19.11 14.98
CA ASP A 96 1.57 -19.19 13.52
C ASP A 96 0.43 -20.12 13.12
N LEU A 97 0.02 -21.02 14.01
CA LEU A 97 -1.17 -21.87 13.83
C LEU A 97 -2.48 -21.14 14.11
N LEU A 98 -2.41 -19.95 14.73
CA LEU A 98 -3.61 -19.19 15.01
C LEU A 98 -4.10 -18.50 13.73
N PRO A 99 -5.41 -18.50 13.49
CA PRO A 99 -5.99 -17.83 12.34
C PRO A 99 -5.58 -16.36 12.27
N ASP A 100 -5.48 -15.82 11.05
CA ASP A 100 -5.03 -14.44 10.82
C ASP A 100 -5.90 -13.39 11.55
N TRP A 101 -7.17 -13.71 11.85
CA TRP A 101 -8.06 -12.85 12.64
C TRP A 101 -7.59 -12.63 14.08
N VAL A 102 -6.75 -13.53 14.62
CA VAL A 102 -6.15 -13.39 15.95
C VAL A 102 -5.04 -12.34 15.97
N GLY A 103 -4.37 -12.11 14.85
CA GLY A 103 -3.30 -11.10 14.73
C GLY A 103 -3.77 -9.68 15.05
N TYR A 104 -5.06 -9.41 14.86
CA TYR A 104 -5.69 -8.11 15.14
C TYR A 104 -6.46 -8.09 16.46
N SER A 105 -6.38 -9.15 17.28
CA SER A 105 -7.12 -9.25 18.55
C SER A 105 -6.82 -8.10 19.52
N ALA A 106 -5.58 -7.60 19.56
CA ALA A 106 -5.19 -6.43 20.34
C ALA A 106 -5.92 -5.15 19.90
N LEU A 107 -6.08 -4.94 18.59
CA LEU A 107 -6.81 -3.78 18.06
C LEU A 107 -8.30 -3.89 18.37
N TYR A 108 -8.88 -5.08 18.25
CA TYR A 108 -10.27 -5.31 18.62
C TYR A 108 -10.53 -5.08 20.11
N LEU A 109 -9.59 -5.42 20.99
CA LEU A 109 -9.73 -5.23 22.43
C LEU A 109 -9.74 -3.74 22.82
N VAL A 110 -8.89 -2.94 22.20
CA VAL A 110 -8.89 -1.48 22.37
C VAL A 110 -10.15 -0.86 21.77
N SER A 111 -10.58 -1.32 20.60
CA SER A 111 -11.76 -0.81 19.91
C SER A 111 -13.07 -1.16 20.62
N ILE A 112 -13.17 -2.34 21.25
CA ILE A 112 -14.40 -2.81 21.92
C ILE A 112 -14.52 -2.32 23.37
N ALA A 113 -13.43 -1.88 23.99
CA ALA A 113 -13.42 -1.35 25.36
C ALA A 113 -14.55 -0.32 25.65
N PRO A 114 -14.78 0.73 24.84
CA PRO A 114 -15.87 1.68 25.08
C PRO A 114 -17.26 1.05 25.01
N VAL A 115 -17.47 0.07 24.13
CA VAL A 115 -18.75 -0.64 24.00
C VAL A 115 -19.05 -1.47 25.25
N LEU A 116 -18.03 -2.17 25.77
CA LEU A 116 -18.18 -2.95 27.01
C LEU A 116 -18.49 -2.06 28.22
N ILE A 117 -17.87 -0.89 28.31
CA ILE A 117 -18.15 0.09 29.38
C ILE A 117 -19.61 0.57 29.30
N ALA A 118 -20.11 0.88 28.11
CA ALA A 118 -21.50 1.30 27.92
C ALA A 118 -22.49 0.19 28.31
N VAL A 119 -22.27 -1.04 27.85
CA VAL A 119 -23.12 -2.19 28.20
C VAL A 119 -23.10 -2.45 29.71
N ALA A 120 -21.92 -2.39 30.34
CA ALA A 120 -21.78 -2.55 31.78
C ALA A 120 -22.53 -1.46 32.55
N ALA A 121 -22.41 -0.19 32.13
CA ALA A 121 -23.13 0.93 32.74
C ALA A 121 -24.66 0.74 32.63
N ILE A 122 -25.17 0.36 31.46
CA ILE A 122 -26.59 0.07 31.23
C ILE A 122 -27.05 -1.08 32.14
N ALA A 123 -26.27 -2.16 32.22
CA ALA A 123 -26.60 -3.31 33.05
C ALA A 123 -26.66 -2.94 34.54
N ILE A 124 -25.72 -2.12 35.04
CA ILE A 124 -25.72 -1.62 36.43
C ILE A 124 -26.95 -0.75 36.67
N LEU A 125 -27.28 0.17 35.76
CA LEU A 125 -28.44 1.06 35.90
C LEU A 125 -29.74 0.25 35.95
N PHE A 126 -29.89 -0.73 35.06
CA PHE A 126 -31.05 -1.60 34.99
C PHE A 126 -31.19 -2.43 36.29
N TYR A 127 -30.10 -3.04 36.76
CA TYR A 127 -30.14 -3.84 37.99
C TYR A 127 -30.43 -2.98 39.22
N SER A 128 -29.87 -1.76 39.27
CA SER A 128 -30.16 -0.80 40.34
C SER A 128 -31.58 -0.24 40.29
N SER A 129 -32.27 -0.33 39.15
CA SER A 129 -33.67 0.09 39.01
C SER A 129 -34.67 -1.03 39.31
N LEU A 130 -34.26 -2.30 39.18
CA LEU A 130 -35.10 -3.45 39.55
C LEU A 130 -35.05 -3.79 41.05
N ARG A 131 -33.99 -3.34 41.74
CA ARG A 131 -33.87 -3.41 43.19
C ARG A 131 -34.60 -2.25 43.85
#